data_AF-A0A382IV70-F1
#
_entry.id   AF-A0A382IV70-F1
#
_cell.length_a   1.000
_cell.length_b   1.000
_cell.length_c   1.000
_cell.angle_alpha   90.00
_cell.angle_beta   90.00
_cell.angle_gamma   90.00
#
_symmetry.space_group_name_H-M   'P 1'
#
loop_
_entity.id
_entity.type
_entity.pdbx_description
1 polymer ?
#
loop_
_entity_poly.entity_id
_entity_poly.type
_entity_poly.pdbx_seq_one_letter_code
_entity_poly.pdbx_strand_id
1 'polypeptide(L)'
;GALPQFINIRHKNYGSEHQFQVATNTAGLLSAQGDVPDWIQNGLDVEGEIAGEEATGRGQVLTGDLGAGVAEDIQVRYTGEKAPEGGVAGTVTFMQNSLQFQIGHNENHRTSISFKSVKAATLGRGVENTSGFKNIDEISVMDGDKAKDAMQVIDKAIEEIASTRGNMGAFQKNTLESNLNFLRIAHENALSSESVVRDADMAAEMAAYTRNQIVMESSIAMLAQANQRPLSMLKLLG
;
A
#
# COMPACT_ATOMS: atom_id res chain seq x y z
N GLY A 1 -30.67 -40.80 -21.40
CA GLY A 1 -31.06 -39.39 -21.52
C GLY A 1 -30.00 -38.57 -20.85
N ALA A 2 -29.32 -37.69 -21.57
CA ALA A 2 -28.31 -36.81 -21.00
C ALA A 2 -29.02 -35.77 -20.13
N LEU A 3 -28.58 -35.63 -18.87
CA LEU A 3 -29.04 -34.59 -17.97
C LEU A 3 -28.75 -33.21 -18.59
N PRO A 4 -29.64 -32.21 -18.42
CA PRO A 4 -29.35 -30.85 -18.87
C PRO A 4 -28.07 -30.35 -18.20
N GLN A 5 -27.08 -29.96 -19.00
CA GLN A 5 -25.86 -29.34 -18.50
C GLN A 5 -26.11 -27.84 -18.33
N PHE A 6 -26.11 -27.37 -17.09
CA PHE A 6 -26.17 -25.94 -16.80
C PHE A 6 -24.78 -25.32 -17.02
N ILE A 7 -24.67 -24.41 -17.98
CA ILE A 7 -23.45 -23.63 -18.21
C ILE A 7 -23.63 -22.28 -17.50
N ASN A 8 -22.85 -22.07 -16.45
CA ASN A 8 -22.80 -20.79 -15.73
C ASN A 8 -21.68 -19.92 -16.31
N ILE A 9 -22.04 -18.79 -16.91
CA ILE A 9 -21.10 -17.78 -17.42
C ILE A 9 -21.20 -16.56 -16.52
N ARG A 10 -20.06 -16.07 -16.02
CA ARG A 10 -19.97 -14.86 -15.19
C ARG A 10 -18.87 -13.96 -15.75
N HIS A 11 -19.14 -12.66 -15.86
CA HIS A 11 -18.13 -11.67 -16.21
C HIS A 11 -17.16 -11.44 -15.03
N LYS A 12 -15.88 -11.13 -15.32
CA LYS A 12 -14.87 -10.87 -14.28
C LYS A 12 -14.97 -9.47 -13.68
N ASN A 13 -15.58 -8.52 -14.39
CA ASN A 13 -15.75 -7.14 -13.94
C ASN A 13 -17.23 -6.86 -13.63
N TYR A 14 -17.48 -5.93 -12.71
CA TYR A 14 -18.82 -5.57 -12.24
C TYR A 14 -19.28 -4.26 -12.88
N GLY A 15 -20.59 -4.11 -13.08
CA GLY A 15 -21.23 -2.87 -13.53
C GLY A 15 -22.06 -2.99 -14.80
N SER A 16 -22.86 -1.95 -15.05
CA SER A 16 -23.82 -1.92 -16.17
C SER A 16 -23.16 -1.81 -17.54
N GLU A 17 -21.91 -1.35 -17.59
CA GLU A 17 -21.12 -1.21 -18.82
C GLU A 17 -20.65 -2.55 -19.42
N HIS A 18 -20.75 -3.65 -18.66
CA HIS A 18 -20.23 -4.95 -19.08
C HIS A 18 -21.35 -5.94 -19.40
N GLN A 19 -21.45 -6.28 -20.69
CA GLN A 19 -22.45 -7.20 -21.24
C GLN A 19 -21.78 -8.32 -22.05
N PHE A 20 -22.46 -9.46 -22.19
CA PHE A 20 -22.04 -10.52 -23.10
C PHE A 20 -23.24 -10.98 -23.93
N GLN A 21 -22.96 -11.32 -25.18
CA GLN A 21 -23.94 -11.76 -26.15
C GLN A 21 -23.85 -13.28 -26.25
N VAL A 22 -25.01 -13.96 -26.19
CA VAL A 22 -25.07 -15.42 -26.34
C VAL A 22 -26.03 -15.77 -27.47
N ALA A 23 -25.59 -16.68 -28.33
CA ALA A 23 -26.44 -17.30 -29.35
C ALA A 23 -26.40 -18.82 -29.16
N THR A 24 -27.56 -19.46 -29.30
CA THR A 24 -27.69 -20.93 -29.30
C THR A 24 -28.53 -21.35 -30.49
N ASN A 25 -28.21 -22.51 -31.05
CA ASN A 25 -28.96 -23.11 -32.15
C ASN A 25 -30.37 -23.60 -31.73
N THR A 26 -30.60 -23.75 -30.41
CA THR A 26 -31.85 -24.25 -29.84
C THR A 26 -32.55 -23.12 -29.11
N ALA A 27 -33.68 -22.66 -29.67
CA ALA A 27 -34.50 -21.62 -29.08
C ALA A 27 -34.92 -21.97 -27.65
N GLY A 28 -34.80 -21.02 -26.73
CA GLY A 28 -35.22 -21.15 -25.33
C GLY A 28 -34.19 -21.74 -24.37
N LEU A 29 -32.98 -22.10 -24.83
CA LEU A 29 -31.92 -22.57 -23.93
C LEU A 29 -31.11 -21.40 -23.33
N LEU A 30 -30.68 -20.45 -24.17
CA LEU A 30 -29.87 -19.27 -23.81
C LEU A 30 -30.26 -17.99 -24.57
N SER A 31 -31.01 -18.10 -25.68
CA SER A 31 -31.62 -16.99 -26.43
C SER A 31 -33.09 -17.32 -26.72
N ALA A 32 -33.94 -16.30 -26.78
CA ALA A 32 -35.38 -16.38 -27.05
C ALA A 32 -35.69 -16.95 -28.44
N GLN A 33 -34.78 -16.78 -29.40
CA GLN A 33 -34.86 -17.35 -30.76
C GLN A 33 -33.54 -18.04 -31.12
N GLY A 34 -33.62 -19.17 -31.84
CA GLY A 34 -32.44 -19.90 -32.31
C GLY A 34 -31.65 -19.06 -33.33
N ASP A 35 -30.34 -19.03 -33.19
CA ASP A 35 -29.39 -18.23 -34.00
C ASP A 35 -29.60 -16.71 -33.97
N VAL A 36 -30.44 -16.19 -33.06
CA VAL A 36 -30.55 -14.75 -32.77
C VAL A 36 -29.79 -14.48 -31.47
N PRO A 37 -28.78 -13.60 -31.48
CA PRO A 37 -28.07 -13.30 -30.26
C PRO A 37 -28.89 -12.41 -29.33
N ASP A 38 -29.06 -12.83 -28.08
CA ASP A 38 -29.70 -12.04 -27.04
C ASP A 38 -28.68 -11.47 -26.05
N TRP A 39 -28.98 -10.26 -25.56
CA TRP A 39 -28.24 -9.60 -24.49
C TRP A 39 -28.82 -10.05 -23.14
N ILE A 40 -27.97 -10.61 -22.27
CA ILE A 40 -28.37 -11.06 -20.93
C ILE A 40 -28.14 -9.93 -19.91
N GLN A 41 -29.07 -9.80 -18.95
CA GLN A 41 -29.23 -8.69 -18.00
C GLN A 41 -27.92 -8.08 -17.46
N ASN A 42 -27.90 -6.75 -17.44
CA ASN A 42 -26.80 -5.89 -17.03
C ASN A 42 -26.38 -6.16 -15.58
N GLY A 43 -25.08 -6.02 -15.29
CA GLY A 43 -24.64 -5.81 -13.91
C GLY A 43 -25.27 -4.53 -13.34
N LEU A 44 -25.63 -4.55 -12.06
CA LEU A 44 -26.10 -3.35 -11.37
C LEU A 44 -24.90 -2.55 -10.85
N ASP A 45 -24.91 -1.23 -11.03
CA ASP A 45 -23.93 -0.34 -10.42
C ASP A 45 -24.33 -0.04 -8.98
N VAL A 46 -23.34 0.23 -8.12
CA VAL A 46 -23.59 0.67 -6.74
C VAL A 46 -24.15 2.09 -6.77
N GLU A 47 -25.37 2.27 -6.28
CA GLU A 47 -25.99 3.59 -6.12
C GLU A 47 -25.99 4.01 -4.65
N GLY A 48 -25.86 5.32 -4.38
CA GLY A 48 -25.91 5.87 -3.04
C GLY A 48 -25.41 7.31 -2.95
N GLU A 49 -25.49 7.87 -1.76
CA GLU A 49 -24.95 9.19 -1.44
C GLU A 49 -23.69 9.04 -0.59
N ILE A 50 -22.70 9.91 -0.82
CA ILE A 50 -21.52 10.00 0.04
C ILE A 50 -21.72 11.23 0.93
N ALA A 51 -21.78 11.04 2.24
CA ALA A 51 -22.01 12.12 3.21
C ALA A 51 -23.28 12.97 2.97
N GLY A 52 -24.31 12.39 2.34
CA GLY A 52 -25.57 13.08 1.99
C GLY A 52 -25.50 13.92 0.70
N GLU A 53 -24.43 13.76 -0.07
CA GLU A 53 -24.22 14.42 -1.37
C GLU A 53 -24.24 13.39 -2.52
N GLU A 54 -24.61 13.85 -3.71
CA GLU A 54 -24.77 13.01 -4.91
C GLU A 54 -23.46 12.31 -5.30
N ALA A 55 -23.57 11.04 -5.67
CA ALA A 55 -22.45 10.22 -6.11
C ALA A 55 -22.86 9.27 -7.26
N THR A 56 -21.98 9.15 -8.25
CA THR A 56 -22.13 8.27 -9.39
C THR A 56 -21.50 6.90 -9.14
N GLY A 57 -22.31 5.86 -9.28
CA GLY A 57 -21.88 4.46 -9.29
C GLY A 57 -21.30 4.00 -10.61
N ARG A 58 -20.15 3.31 -10.57
CA ARG A 58 -19.64 2.47 -11.67
C ARG A 58 -19.20 1.11 -11.13
N GLY A 59 -19.96 0.08 -11.46
CA GLY A 59 -19.78 -1.27 -10.93
C GLY A 59 -19.84 -1.28 -9.41
N GLN A 60 -18.75 -1.71 -8.78
CA GLN A 60 -18.64 -1.76 -7.32
C GLN A 60 -18.15 -0.44 -6.69
N VAL A 61 -17.85 0.58 -7.49
CA VAL A 61 -17.26 1.83 -7.01
C VAL A 61 -18.28 2.96 -7.10
N LEU A 62 -18.62 3.55 -5.97
CA LEU A 62 -19.39 4.79 -5.88
C LEU A 62 -18.42 5.96 -5.80
N THR A 63 -18.54 6.95 -6.68
CA THR A 63 -17.66 8.13 -6.77
C THR A 63 -18.48 9.38 -6.56
N GLY A 64 -18.11 10.25 -5.62
CA GLY A 64 -18.82 11.53 -5.43
C GLY A 64 -18.67 12.45 -6.64
N ASP A 65 -19.77 13.09 -7.03
CA ASP A 65 -19.84 13.88 -8.26
C ASP A 65 -19.09 15.21 -8.17
N LEU A 66 -18.75 15.75 -9.35
CA LEU A 66 -18.09 17.05 -9.47
C LEU A 66 -19.02 18.15 -8.91
N GLY A 67 -18.58 18.84 -7.86
CA GLY A 67 -19.40 19.83 -7.13
C GLY A 67 -20.05 19.34 -5.83
N ALA A 68 -19.88 18.07 -5.45
CA ALA A 68 -20.25 17.58 -4.13
C ALA A 68 -19.25 18.09 -3.07
N GLY A 69 -19.64 19.04 -2.22
CA GLY A 69 -18.71 19.81 -1.38
C GLY A 69 -17.71 18.98 -0.56
N VAL A 70 -18.18 17.94 0.15
CA VAL A 70 -17.33 17.06 0.97
C VAL A 70 -17.05 15.74 0.26
N ALA A 71 -17.92 15.33 -0.67
CA ALA A 71 -17.85 14.04 -1.34
C ALA A 71 -17.13 14.03 -2.69
N GLU A 72 -16.79 15.19 -3.26
CA GLU A 72 -16.10 15.29 -4.56
C GLU A 72 -14.82 14.44 -4.58
N ASP A 73 -14.68 13.63 -5.64
CA ASP A 73 -13.61 12.66 -5.86
C ASP A 73 -13.46 11.57 -4.78
N ILE A 74 -14.41 11.42 -3.86
CA ILE A 74 -14.41 10.31 -2.91
C ILE A 74 -14.86 9.04 -3.62
N GLN A 75 -14.04 7.99 -3.56
CA GLN A 75 -14.36 6.67 -4.09
C GLN A 75 -14.59 5.66 -2.96
N VAL A 76 -15.72 4.98 -3.02
CA VAL A 76 -16.14 3.94 -2.09
C VAL A 76 -16.32 2.64 -2.87
N ARG A 77 -15.61 1.57 -2.48
CA ARG A 77 -15.75 0.25 -3.10
C ARG A 77 -16.55 -0.70 -2.23
N TYR A 78 -17.66 -1.19 -2.75
CA TYR A 78 -18.39 -2.31 -2.17
C TYR A 78 -17.70 -3.64 -2.52
N THR A 79 -17.37 -4.46 -1.52
CA THR A 79 -16.68 -5.75 -1.69
C THR A 79 -17.60 -6.97 -1.63
N GLY A 80 -18.91 -6.78 -1.47
CA GLY A 80 -19.87 -7.88 -1.47
C GLY A 80 -20.19 -8.41 -2.87
N GLU A 81 -20.37 -9.72 -2.99
CA GLU A 81 -20.70 -10.38 -4.27
C GLU A 81 -22.20 -10.39 -4.60
N LYS A 82 -23.06 -10.04 -3.64
CA LYS A 82 -24.52 -9.97 -3.81
C LYS A 82 -25.04 -8.65 -3.26
N ALA A 83 -25.94 -8.01 -3.99
CA ALA A 83 -26.70 -6.89 -3.44
C ALA A 83 -27.47 -7.37 -2.19
N PRO A 84 -27.40 -6.67 -1.05
CA PRO A 84 -28.21 -7.02 0.11
C PRO A 84 -29.69 -6.88 -0.24
N GLU A 85 -30.50 -7.86 0.14
CA GLU A 85 -31.96 -7.81 -0.04
C GLU A 85 -32.55 -6.73 0.89
N GLY A 86 -32.54 -5.48 0.41
CA GLY A 86 -33.14 -4.33 1.08
C GLY A 86 -32.46 -3.93 2.39
N GLY A 87 -31.37 -3.16 2.31
CA GLY A 87 -30.75 -2.54 3.48
C GLY A 87 -29.42 -1.84 3.17
N VAL A 88 -28.97 -0.99 4.10
CA VAL A 88 -27.66 -0.33 4.04
C VAL A 88 -26.57 -1.40 4.06
N ALA A 89 -25.77 -1.47 2.98
CA ALA A 89 -24.83 -2.55 2.71
C ALA A 89 -23.59 -2.61 3.64
N GLY A 90 -23.42 -1.62 4.52
CA GLY A 90 -22.35 -1.58 5.51
C GLY A 90 -21.95 -0.14 5.88
N THR A 91 -21.02 -0.01 6.83
CA THR A 91 -20.36 1.25 7.16
C THR A 91 -19.00 1.29 6.48
N VAL A 92 -18.77 2.31 5.66
CA VAL A 92 -17.51 2.51 4.96
C VAL A 92 -16.61 3.36 5.86
N THR A 93 -15.40 2.86 6.12
CA THR A 93 -14.37 3.65 6.81
C THR A 93 -13.51 4.35 5.77
N PHE A 94 -13.50 5.68 5.85
CA PHE A 94 -12.90 6.59 4.88
C PHE A 94 -11.39 6.75 5.09
N MET A 95 -10.62 6.85 4.00
CA MET A 95 -9.26 7.39 3.99
C MET A 95 -9.11 8.31 2.77
N GLN A 96 -9.40 9.60 2.94
CA GLN A 96 -9.12 10.61 1.90
C GLN A 96 -7.65 11.04 2.00
N ASN A 97 -6.99 11.23 0.85
CA ASN A 97 -5.62 11.73 0.75
C ASN A 97 -4.61 10.93 1.61
N SER A 98 -4.69 9.60 1.55
CA SER A 98 -3.80 8.74 2.32
C SER A 98 -2.40 8.76 1.74
N LEU A 99 -1.42 9.22 2.51
CA LEU A 99 -0.02 9.03 2.18
C LEU A 99 0.40 7.62 2.61
N GLN A 100 0.92 6.84 1.65
CA GLN A 100 1.44 5.51 1.90
C GLN A 100 2.96 5.57 2.07
N PHE A 101 3.46 5.00 3.16
CA PHE A 101 4.88 4.92 3.47
C PHE A 101 5.34 3.47 3.49
N GLN A 102 6.41 3.17 2.78
CA GLN A 102 7.12 1.90 2.88
C GLN A 102 8.01 1.93 4.14
N ILE A 103 7.73 1.06 5.10
CA ILE A 103 8.43 1.00 6.39
C ILE A 103 9.16 -0.34 6.58
N GLY A 104 9.48 -1.04 5.50
CA GLY A 104 10.15 -2.33 5.61
C GLY A 104 10.77 -2.79 4.31
N HIS A 105 11.54 -3.86 4.40
CA HIS A 105 12.25 -4.48 3.28
C HIS A 105 11.34 -5.31 2.36
N ASN A 106 10.15 -5.71 2.82
CA ASN A 106 9.19 -6.48 2.04
C ASN A 106 8.18 -5.56 1.33
N GLU A 107 7.80 -5.88 0.08
CA GLU A 107 6.90 -5.07 -0.76
C GLU A 107 5.55 -4.71 -0.10
N ASN A 108 5.10 -5.53 0.86
CA ASN A 108 3.83 -5.38 1.57
C ASN A 108 3.95 -4.68 2.94
N HIS A 109 5.15 -4.33 3.41
CA HIS A 109 5.34 -3.60 4.66
C HIS A 109 5.15 -2.10 4.46
N ARG A 110 3.88 -1.73 4.29
CA ARG A 110 3.43 -0.35 4.13
C ARG A 110 2.52 0.06 5.27
N THR A 111 2.63 1.32 5.64
CA THR A 111 1.72 1.98 6.58
C THR A 111 1.11 3.19 5.88
N SER A 112 -0.12 3.54 6.23
CA SER A 112 -0.85 4.65 5.62
C SER A 112 -1.38 5.59 6.69
N ILE A 113 -1.36 6.88 6.38
CA ILE A 113 -2.02 7.91 7.17
C ILE A 113 -2.87 8.78 6.24
N SER A 114 -4.10 9.05 6.63
CA SER A 114 -5.01 9.96 5.94
C SER A 114 -5.12 11.28 6.69
N PHE A 115 -5.21 12.38 5.94
CA PHE A 115 -5.46 13.70 6.50
C PHE A 115 -6.85 14.19 6.12
N LYS A 116 -7.52 14.84 7.07
CA LYS A 116 -8.73 15.60 6.76
C LYS A 116 -8.36 16.82 5.91
N SER A 117 -9.29 17.26 5.07
CA SER A 117 -9.13 18.52 4.33
C SER A 117 -8.95 19.69 5.30
N VAL A 118 -8.03 20.60 4.94
CA VAL A 118 -7.76 21.86 5.66
C VAL A 118 -8.19 23.09 4.85
N LYS A 119 -9.02 22.90 3.82
CA LYS A 119 -9.62 24.02 3.08
C LYS A 119 -10.56 24.81 4.00
N ALA A 120 -10.64 26.13 3.81
CA ALA A 120 -11.51 27.00 4.61
C ALA A 120 -12.99 26.56 4.60
N ALA A 121 -13.50 26.12 3.45
CA ALA A 121 -14.86 25.60 3.30
C ALA A 121 -15.15 24.31 4.12
N THR A 122 -14.12 23.55 4.49
CA THR A 122 -14.27 22.25 5.17
C THR A 122 -14.02 22.30 6.67
N LEU A 123 -13.41 23.38 7.17
CA LEU A 123 -13.01 23.56 8.57
C LEU A 123 -14.06 24.34 9.37
N GLY A 124 -14.14 24.07 10.68
CA GLY A 124 -15.01 24.81 11.60
C GLY A 124 -16.49 24.53 11.40
N ARG A 125 -16.83 23.35 10.83
CA ARG A 125 -18.22 22.97 10.55
C ARG A 125 -18.94 22.45 11.79
N GLY A 126 -20.27 22.55 11.78
CA GLY A 126 -21.12 22.01 12.84
C GLY A 126 -21.13 22.81 14.14
N VAL A 127 -20.71 24.08 14.09
CA VAL A 127 -20.84 25.02 15.20
C VAL A 127 -22.20 25.69 15.10
N GLU A 128 -23.07 25.46 16.09
CA GLU A 128 -24.34 26.18 16.18
C GLU A 128 -24.07 27.65 16.51
N ASN A 129 -24.50 28.56 15.63
CA ASN A 129 -24.33 29.99 15.80
C ASN A 129 -25.54 30.74 15.24
N THR A 130 -25.77 31.95 15.74
CA THR A 130 -26.92 32.80 15.37
C THR A 130 -26.79 33.43 13.99
N SER A 131 -25.56 33.62 13.52
CA SER A 131 -25.23 34.27 12.24
C SER A 131 -25.33 33.34 11.02
N GLY A 132 -25.52 32.04 11.23
CA GLY A 132 -25.68 31.04 10.18
C GLY A 132 -24.38 30.61 9.48
N PHE A 133 -23.21 30.89 10.05
CA PHE A 133 -21.93 30.50 9.47
C PHE A 133 -21.76 28.99 9.47
N LYS A 134 -21.45 28.40 8.31
CA LYS A 134 -21.24 26.95 8.21
C LYS A 134 -19.79 26.53 8.36
N ASN A 135 -18.84 27.41 8.01
CA ASN A 135 -17.41 27.14 7.94
C ASN A 135 -16.60 28.45 8.00
N ILE A 136 -15.27 28.35 7.95
CA ILE A 136 -14.39 29.54 7.98
C ILE A 136 -14.55 30.44 6.75
N ASP A 137 -14.93 29.90 5.59
CA ASP A 137 -15.01 30.68 4.34
C ASP A 137 -16.16 31.72 4.38
N GLU A 138 -17.21 31.41 5.13
CA GLU A 138 -18.43 32.22 5.22
C GLU A 138 -18.40 33.25 6.36
N ILE A 139 -17.36 33.29 7.20
CA ILE A 139 -17.35 34.14 8.39
C ILE A 139 -17.30 35.63 8.03
N SER A 140 -17.99 36.44 8.83
CA SER A 140 -17.97 37.89 8.73
C SER A 140 -17.77 38.51 10.10
N VAL A 141 -16.98 39.58 10.18
CA VAL A 141 -16.64 40.29 11.44
C VAL A 141 -17.18 41.73 11.43
N MET A 142 -18.17 41.99 10.58
CA MET A 142 -18.72 43.35 10.38
C MET A 142 -19.69 43.80 11.48
N ASP A 143 -20.10 42.89 12.36
CA ASP A 143 -21.03 43.14 13.48
C ASP A 143 -20.50 42.44 14.74
N GLY A 144 -20.86 42.94 15.92
CA GLY A 144 -20.40 42.42 17.22
C GLY A 144 -20.88 40.98 17.48
N ASP A 145 -22.13 40.68 17.12
CA ASP A 145 -22.68 39.32 17.27
C ASP A 145 -22.05 38.37 16.25
N LYS A 146 -21.86 38.83 15.00
CA LYS A 146 -21.14 38.08 13.96
C LYS A 146 -19.68 37.80 14.35
N ALA A 147 -19.02 38.76 15.00
CA ALA A 147 -17.65 38.57 15.48
C ALA A 147 -17.55 37.47 16.54
N LYS A 148 -18.51 37.39 17.48
CA LYS A 148 -18.56 36.31 18.47
C LYS A 148 -18.80 34.94 17.83
N ASP A 149 -19.74 34.87 16.90
CA ASP A 149 -20.04 33.63 16.17
C ASP A 149 -18.85 33.17 15.32
N ALA A 150 -18.15 34.12 14.67
CA ALA A 150 -16.92 33.84 13.93
C ALA A 150 -15.81 33.29 14.83
N MET A 151 -15.65 33.81 16.06
CA MET A 151 -14.68 33.27 17.02
C MET A 151 -14.94 31.79 17.33
N GLN A 152 -16.20 31.40 17.52
CA GLN A 152 -16.56 30.01 17.81
C GLN A 152 -16.22 29.07 16.63
N VAL A 153 -16.51 29.49 15.40
CA VAL A 153 -16.15 28.75 14.19
C VAL A 153 -14.63 28.61 14.04
N ILE A 154 -13.89 29.69 14.30
CA ILE A 154 -12.42 29.69 14.27
C ILE A 154 -11.84 28.76 15.35
N ASP A 155 -12.33 28.83 16.58
CA ASP A 155 -11.86 27.97 17.68
C ASP A 155 -12.06 26.49 17.33
N LYS A 156 -13.20 26.15 16.73
CA LYS A 156 -13.46 24.79 16.26
C LYS A 156 -12.45 24.36 15.19
N ALA A 157 -12.18 25.22 14.23
CA ALA A 157 -11.19 24.93 13.19
C ALA A 157 -9.77 24.78 13.75
N ILE A 158 -9.39 25.59 14.75
CA ILE A 158 -8.10 25.47 15.43
C ILE A 158 -7.99 24.11 16.12
N GLU A 159 -9.05 23.65 16.79
CA GLU A 159 -9.11 22.33 17.41
C GLU A 159 -8.93 21.20 16.37
N GLU A 160 -9.62 21.29 15.23
CA GLU A 160 -9.51 20.33 14.12
C GLU A 160 -8.09 20.26 13.55
N ILE A 161 -7.44 21.41 13.35
CA ILE A 161 -6.04 21.48 12.90
C ILE A 161 -5.08 20.95 13.97
N ALA A 162 -5.31 21.29 15.25
CA ALA A 162 -4.49 20.80 16.36
C ALA A 162 -4.58 19.27 16.48
N SER A 163 -5.78 18.69 16.37
CA SER A 163 -5.99 17.25 16.34
C SER A 163 -5.26 16.60 15.15
N THR A 164 -5.37 17.19 13.96
CA THR A 164 -4.68 16.69 12.76
C THR A 164 -3.16 16.70 12.93
N ARG A 165 -2.59 17.77 13.49
CA ARG A 165 -1.16 17.86 13.82
C ARG A 165 -0.75 16.84 14.89
N GLY A 166 -1.58 16.63 15.90
CA GLY A 166 -1.36 15.61 16.93
C GLY A 166 -1.28 14.21 16.35
N ASN A 167 -2.21 13.85 15.46
CA ASN A 167 -2.22 12.56 14.77
C ASN A 167 -1.00 12.39 13.86
N MET A 168 -0.62 13.44 13.13
CA MET A 168 0.61 13.44 12.32
C MET A 168 1.86 13.21 13.16
N GLY A 169 2.00 13.93 14.27
CA GLY A 169 3.13 13.79 15.18
C GLY A 169 3.19 12.41 15.83
N ALA A 170 2.03 11.85 16.23
CA ALA A 170 1.94 10.50 16.76
C ALA A 170 2.36 9.46 15.73
N PHE A 171 1.92 9.58 14.48
CA PHE A 171 2.32 8.67 13.40
C PHE A 171 3.82 8.76 13.09
N GLN A 172 4.36 9.98 12.98
CA GLN A 172 5.79 10.21 12.77
C GLN A 172 6.63 9.56 13.88
N LYS A 173 6.32 9.87 15.14
CA LYS A 173 7.08 9.37 16.29
C LYS A 173 6.95 7.86 16.49
N ASN A 174 5.72 7.35 16.48
CA ASN A 174 5.48 5.96 16.85
C ASN A 174 5.73 4.99 15.69
N THR A 175 5.56 5.45 14.45
CA THR A 175 5.68 4.59 13.27
C THR A 175 7.00 4.86 12.55
N LEU A 176 7.21 6.07 12.05
CA LEU A 176 8.38 6.35 11.20
C LEU A 176 9.70 6.35 11.99
N GLU A 177 9.77 7.04 13.13
CA GLU A 177 10.99 7.09 13.94
C GLU A 177 11.32 5.75 14.59
N SER A 178 10.30 5.03 15.10
CA SER A 178 10.46 3.68 15.64
C SER A 178 10.99 2.72 14.57
N ASN A 179 10.42 2.77 13.37
CA ASN A 179 10.87 1.96 12.26
C ASN A 179 12.28 2.32 11.79
N LEU A 180 12.60 3.62 11.71
CA LEU A 180 13.95 4.09 11.40
C LEU A 180 14.97 3.54 12.39
N ASN A 181 14.67 3.55 13.69
CA ASN A 181 15.56 2.97 14.69
C ASN A 181 15.73 1.46 14.51
N PHE A 182 14.65 0.73 14.20
CA PHE A 182 14.72 -0.68 13.88
C PHE A 182 15.60 -0.95 12.65
N LEU A 183 15.42 -0.18 11.57
CA LEU A 183 16.22 -0.30 10.35
C LEU A 183 17.70 -0.01 10.61
N ARG A 184 18.01 0.97 11.46
CA ARG A 184 19.39 1.28 11.85
C ARG A 184 20.05 0.11 12.58
N ILE A 185 19.34 -0.50 13.54
CA ILE A 185 19.84 -1.69 14.27
C ILE A 185 20.01 -2.87 13.32
N ALA A 186 19.03 -3.10 12.43
CA ALA A 186 19.12 -4.17 11.43
C ALA A 186 20.32 -3.96 10.49
N HIS A 187 20.57 -2.72 10.06
CA HIS A 187 21.73 -2.37 9.24
C HIS A 187 23.06 -2.61 9.98
N GLU A 188 23.16 -2.22 11.25
CA GLU A 188 24.35 -2.47 12.08
C GLU A 188 24.63 -3.97 12.24
N ASN A 189 23.58 -4.76 12.51
CA ASN A 189 23.70 -6.21 12.62
C ASN A 189 24.12 -6.87 11.29
N ALA A 190 23.57 -6.39 10.16
CA ALA A 190 23.94 -6.88 8.84
C ALA A 190 25.41 -6.57 8.51
N LEU A 191 25.86 -5.35 8.79
CA LEU A 191 27.24 -4.92 8.55
C LEU A 191 28.24 -5.65 9.45
N SER A 192 27.86 -5.90 10.71
CA SER A 192 28.65 -6.75 11.62
C SER A 192 28.77 -8.19 11.09
N SER A 193 27.65 -8.76 10.63
CA SER A 193 27.64 -10.10 10.03
C SER A 193 28.50 -10.16 8.76
N GLU A 194 28.41 -9.16 7.89
CA GLU A 194 29.25 -9.02 6.70
C GLU A 194 30.73 -8.94 7.08
N SER A 195 31.09 -8.14 8.08
CA SER A 195 32.48 -8.03 8.56
C SER A 195 33.00 -9.38 9.04
N VAL A 196 32.21 -10.13 9.82
CA VAL A 196 32.61 -11.45 10.31
C VAL A 196 32.83 -12.43 9.15
N VAL A 197 31.94 -12.44 8.15
CA VAL A 197 32.08 -13.29 6.96
C VAL A 197 33.35 -12.91 6.19
N ARG A 198 33.55 -11.61 5.94
CA ARG A 198 34.72 -11.11 5.20
C ARG A 198 36.02 -11.42 5.93
N ASP A 199 36.06 -11.24 7.25
CA ASP A 199 37.25 -11.50 8.05
C ASP A 199 37.55 -13.01 8.14
N ALA A 200 36.52 -13.87 8.20
CA ALA A 200 36.67 -15.32 8.13
C ALA A 200 37.24 -15.78 6.77
N ASP A 201 36.72 -15.21 5.67
CA ASP A 201 37.20 -15.50 4.32
C ASP A 201 38.66 -15.02 4.14
N MET A 202 38.99 -13.82 4.63
CA MET A 202 40.37 -13.33 4.62
C MET A 202 41.29 -14.20 5.49
N ALA A 203 40.85 -14.64 6.67
CA ALA A 203 41.65 -15.53 7.52
C ALA A 203 41.90 -16.89 6.84
N ALA A 204 40.91 -17.44 6.14
CA ALA A 204 41.05 -18.67 5.37
C ALA A 204 42.06 -18.52 4.22
N GLU A 205 41.97 -17.41 3.46
CA GLU A 205 42.88 -17.11 2.36
C GLU A 205 44.30 -16.86 2.87
N MET A 206 44.47 -16.12 3.97
CA MET A 206 45.78 -15.88 4.58
C MET A 206 46.40 -17.18 5.09
N ALA A 207 45.63 -18.08 5.70
CA ALA A 207 46.12 -19.38 6.13
C ALA A 207 46.55 -20.26 4.95
N ALA A 208 45.80 -20.21 3.83
CA ALA A 208 46.17 -20.89 2.59
C ALA A 208 47.46 -20.30 1.99
N TYR A 209 47.56 -18.97 1.93
CA TYR A 209 48.73 -18.25 1.45
C TYR A 209 49.98 -18.59 2.29
N THR A 210 49.89 -18.51 3.62
CA THR A 210 51.01 -18.86 4.52
C THR A 210 51.40 -20.33 4.37
N ARG A 211 50.43 -21.25 4.25
CA ARG A 211 50.72 -22.67 3.99
C ARG A 211 51.49 -22.85 2.69
N ASN A 212 51.06 -22.19 1.61
CA ASN A 212 51.71 -22.27 0.31
C ASN A 212 53.13 -21.69 0.37
N GLN A 213 53.34 -20.60 1.12
CA GLN A 213 54.67 -20.02 1.34
C GLN A 213 55.59 -20.99 2.10
N ILE A 214 55.11 -21.62 3.18
CA ILE A 214 55.87 -22.63 3.93
C ILE A 214 56.21 -23.83 3.04
N VAL A 215 55.28 -24.30 2.20
CA VAL A 215 55.51 -25.40 1.25
C VAL A 215 56.56 -25.01 0.22
N MET A 216 56.54 -23.77 -0.29
CA MET A 216 57.54 -23.27 -1.24
C MET A 216 58.93 -23.19 -0.61
N GLU A 217 59.06 -22.61 0.58
CA GLU A 217 60.32 -22.53 1.32
C GLU A 217 60.86 -23.93 1.68
N SER A 218 59.97 -24.85 2.11
CA SER A 218 60.32 -26.25 2.38
C SER A 218 60.77 -26.99 1.13
N SER A 219 60.12 -26.75 -0.01
CA SER A 219 60.50 -27.36 -1.30
C SER A 219 61.89 -26.88 -1.73
N ILE A 220 62.21 -25.60 -1.55
CA ILE A 220 63.55 -25.06 -1.83
C ILE A 220 64.60 -25.69 -0.89
N ALA A 221 64.30 -25.77 0.41
CA ALA A 221 65.21 -26.40 1.38
C ALA A 221 65.42 -27.90 1.10
N MET A 222 64.35 -28.63 0.75
CA MET A 222 64.42 -30.03 0.35
C MET A 222 65.20 -30.23 -0.95
N LEU A 223 65.02 -29.36 -1.95
CA LEU A 223 65.83 -29.37 -3.17
C LEU A 223 67.32 -29.11 -2.85
N ALA A 224 67.61 -28.15 -1.96
CA ALA A 224 68.98 -27.89 -1.53
C ALA A 224 69.61 -29.10 -0.82
N GLN A 225 68.87 -29.75 0.08
CA GLN A 225 69.32 -30.95 0.79
C GLN A 225 69.45 -32.18 -0.14
N ALA A 226 68.52 -32.34 -1.08
CA ALA A 226 68.57 -33.38 -2.10
C ALA A 226 69.77 -33.21 -3.04
N ASN A 227 70.16 -31.97 -3.36
CA ASN A 227 71.36 -31.68 -4.14
C ASN A 227 72.66 -31.93 -3.34
N GLN A 228 72.65 -31.83 -2.01
CA GLN A 228 73.85 -32.11 -1.19
C GLN A 228 74.15 -33.61 -0.99
N ARG A 229 73.12 -34.47 -1.01
CA ARG A 229 73.25 -35.93 -0.86
C ARG A 229 74.15 -36.60 -1.93
N PRO A 230 73.98 -36.32 -3.25
CA PRO A 230 74.86 -36.84 -4.30
C PRO A 230 76.32 -36.41 -4.14
N LEU A 231 76.59 -35.16 -3.72
CA LEU A 231 77.96 -34.68 -3.49
C LEU A 231 78.67 -35.43 -2.35
N SER A 232 77.91 -35.83 -1.33
CA SER A 232 78.45 -36.62 -0.22
C SER A 232 78.77 -38.06 -0.64
N MET A 233 77.97 -38.65 -1.54
CA MET A 233 78.26 -39.97 -2.13
C MET A 233 79.44 -39.94 -3.10
N LEU A 234 79.58 -38.89 -3.91
CA LEU A 234 80.75 -38.71 -4.79
C LEU A 234 82.07 -38.60 -4.00
N LYS A 235 82.02 -38.05 -2.78
CA LYS A 235 83.17 -37.99 -1.86
C LYS A 235 83.56 -39.34 -1.23
N LEU A 236 82.67 -40.34 -1.30
CA LEU A 236 82.89 -41.71 -0.82
C LEU A 236 83.31 -42.68 -1.95
N LEU A 237 83.19 -42.25 -3.20
CA LEU A 237 83.55 -43.02 -4.40
C LEU A 237 84.82 -42.51 -5.11
N GLY A 238 85.43 -41.43 -4.60
CA GLY A 238 86.67 -40.83 -5.10
C GLY A 238 87.83 -41.03 -4.15
#